data_AF-A0A6C0C1A9-F1
#
_entry.id   AF-A0A6C0C1A9-F1
#
_cell.length_a   1.000
_cell.length_b   1.000
_cell.length_c   1.000
_cell.angle_alpha   90.00
_cell.angle_beta   90.00
_cell.angle_gamma   90.00
#
_symmetry.space_group_name_H-M   'P 1'
#
loop_
_entity.id
_entity.type
_entity.pdbx_description
1 polymer ?
#
loop_
_entity_poly.entity_id
_entity_poly.type
_entity_poly.pdbx_seq_one_letter_code
_entity_poly.pdbx_strand_id
1 'polypeptide(L)'
;MVITEDDYQKYVYKIRERQREQRRELELHNGYYGRRPYYPFKLDEWKKIGNEMPKKHATEITQMKEKLKKIEIEIEEYHKNLMVAATAGPTCAICLDEKYAEEGPNIAVSFNNTKCKKHIFHEQCVSDGRVKKCPICRNDKKKLTKVDKDKLSKLLKSSKTPSSKTKKRNTRCPKGTRRDPKTQKCVSNNDTKTVSKRCPNGTRKNKITGNCDKK
;
A
#
# COMPACT_ATOMS: atom_id res chain seq x y z
N MET A 1 -4.37 -13.61 -26.08
CA MET A 1 -4.22 -14.10 -24.69
C MET A 1 -3.09 -13.28 -24.07
N VAL A 2 -3.33 -12.63 -22.94
CA VAL A 2 -2.30 -11.85 -22.24
C VAL A 2 -1.36 -12.83 -21.57
N ILE A 3 -0.04 -12.65 -21.76
CA ILE A 3 0.97 -13.49 -21.16
C ILE A 3 1.06 -13.14 -19.68
N THR A 4 0.93 -14.16 -18.83
CA THR A 4 0.84 -13.98 -17.38
C THR A 4 2.12 -14.40 -16.65
N GLU A 5 2.26 -13.98 -15.39
CA GLU A 5 3.35 -14.46 -14.53
C GLU A 5 3.35 -15.99 -14.37
N ASP A 6 2.19 -16.64 -14.43
CA ASP A 6 2.08 -18.10 -14.42
C ASP A 6 2.73 -18.73 -15.65
N ASP A 7 2.61 -18.08 -16.81
CA ASP A 7 3.22 -18.56 -18.05
C ASP A 7 4.74 -18.42 -18.02
N TYR A 8 5.25 -17.35 -17.42
CA TYR A 8 6.67 -17.20 -17.11
C TYR A 8 7.16 -18.36 -16.22
N GLN A 9 6.46 -18.65 -15.12
CA GLN A 9 6.85 -19.72 -14.20
C GLN A 9 6.81 -21.12 -14.85
N LYS A 10 5.77 -21.40 -15.65
CA LYS A 10 5.70 -22.64 -16.45
C LYS A 10 6.88 -22.76 -17.41
N TYR A 11 7.29 -21.65 -18.02
CA TYR A 11 8.40 -21.65 -18.96
C TYR A 11 9.76 -21.84 -18.26
N VAL A 12 9.97 -21.23 -17.09
CA VAL A 12 11.13 -21.49 -16.21
C VAL A 12 11.21 -22.98 -15.87
N TYR A 13 10.08 -23.58 -15.49
CA TYR A 13 9.99 -25.01 -15.18
C TYR A 13 10.38 -25.88 -16.39
N LYS A 14 9.90 -25.53 -17.59
CA LYS A 14 10.24 -26.21 -18.84
C LYS A 14 11.74 -26.18 -19.14
N ILE A 15 12.42 -25.05 -18.90
CA ILE A 15 13.89 -24.97 -19.05
C ILE A 15 14.58 -25.95 -18.08
N ARG A 16 14.12 -26.00 -16.83
CA ARG A 16 14.69 -26.90 -15.81
C ARG A 16 14.48 -28.37 -16.13
N GLU A 17 13.29 -28.74 -16.63
CA GLU A 17 13.04 -30.10 -17.13
C GLU A 17 13.96 -30.46 -18.28
N ARG A 18 14.09 -29.56 -19.26
CA ARG A 18 14.96 -29.81 -20.41
C ARG A 18 16.40 -30.05 -20.01
N GLN A 19 16.93 -29.27 -19.05
CA GLN A 19 18.28 -29.50 -18.52
C GLN A 19 18.43 -30.87 -17.82
N ARG A 20 17.38 -31.36 -17.16
CA ARG A 20 17.38 -32.70 -16.55
C ARG A 20 17.38 -33.79 -17.61
N GLU A 21 16.59 -33.65 -18.66
CA GLU A 21 16.56 -34.57 -19.80
C GLU A 21 17.92 -34.64 -20.50
N GLN A 22 18.49 -33.49 -20.86
CA GLN A 22 19.81 -33.41 -21.50
C GLN A 22 20.92 -34.04 -20.65
N ARG A 23 20.85 -33.91 -19.32
CA ARG A 23 21.77 -34.61 -18.40
C ARG A 23 21.61 -36.13 -18.49
N ARG A 24 20.38 -36.64 -18.47
CA ARG A 24 20.09 -38.07 -18.59
C ARG A 24 20.54 -38.62 -19.95
N GLU A 25 20.35 -37.86 -21.02
CA GLU A 25 20.82 -38.23 -22.36
C GLU A 25 22.34 -38.39 -22.39
N LEU A 26 23.09 -37.47 -21.76
CA LEU A 26 24.53 -37.58 -21.62
C LEU A 26 24.95 -38.76 -20.74
N GLU A 27 24.27 -39.00 -19.61
CA GLU A 27 24.51 -40.16 -18.73
C GLU A 27 24.29 -41.48 -19.48
N LEU A 28 23.21 -41.59 -20.26
CA LEU A 28 22.91 -42.76 -21.08
C LEU A 28 23.94 -42.96 -22.19
N HIS A 29 24.31 -41.90 -22.90
CA HIS A 29 25.33 -41.94 -23.95
C HIS A 29 26.69 -42.39 -23.41
N ASN A 30 27.09 -41.87 -22.25
CA ASN A 30 28.36 -42.17 -21.58
C ASN A 30 28.37 -43.55 -20.90
N GLY A 31 27.20 -44.11 -20.62
CA GLY A 31 27.06 -45.42 -19.99
C GLY A 31 27.39 -46.59 -20.91
N TYR A 32 27.44 -47.78 -20.32
CA TYR A 32 27.68 -49.04 -21.04
C TYR A 32 26.67 -49.24 -22.19
N TYR A 33 25.38 -49.00 -21.93
CA TYR A 33 24.32 -49.18 -22.92
C TYR A 33 24.41 -48.20 -24.09
N GLY A 34 24.84 -46.95 -23.87
CA GLY A 34 25.06 -45.97 -24.94
C GLY A 34 26.29 -46.28 -25.80
N ARG A 35 27.33 -46.85 -25.19
CA ARG A 35 28.56 -47.25 -25.90
C ARG A 35 28.42 -48.58 -26.65
N ARG A 36 27.61 -49.51 -26.15
CA ARG A 36 27.45 -50.89 -26.67
C ARG A 36 27.18 -50.97 -28.18
N PRO A 37 26.31 -50.14 -28.81
CA PRO A 37 26.04 -50.22 -30.26
C PRO A 37 27.25 -49.89 -31.14
N TYR A 38 28.25 -49.20 -30.59
CA TYR A 38 29.42 -48.73 -31.30
C TYR A 38 30.66 -49.58 -31.01
N TYR A 39 30.61 -50.45 -30.01
CA TYR A 39 31.72 -51.30 -29.64
C TYR A 39 31.82 -52.52 -30.58
N PRO A 40 33.03 -53.02 -30.93
CA PRO A 40 34.35 -52.41 -30.68
C PRO A 40 34.77 -51.35 -31.70
N PHE A 41 34.25 -51.41 -32.92
CA PHE A 41 34.89 -50.81 -34.10
C PHE A 41 34.46 -49.37 -34.43
N LYS A 42 33.36 -48.86 -33.85
CA LYS A 42 32.77 -47.54 -34.17
C LYS A 42 32.88 -46.52 -33.02
N LEU A 43 33.88 -46.69 -32.15
CA LEU A 43 34.07 -45.82 -30.99
C LEU A 43 34.35 -44.35 -31.35
N ASP A 44 34.94 -44.09 -32.51
CA ASP A 44 35.18 -42.73 -33.00
C ASP A 44 33.86 -42.00 -33.32
N GLU A 45 32.87 -42.70 -33.88
CA GLU A 45 31.53 -42.16 -34.13
C GLU A 45 30.83 -41.83 -32.80
N TRP A 46 30.89 -42.74 -31.84
CA TRP A 46 30.35 -42.51 -30.49
C TRP A 46 30.97 -41.30 -29.81
N LYS A 47 32.29 -41.12 -29.93
CA LYS A 47 33.02 -39.98 -29.36
C LYS A 47 32.63 -38.67 -30.05
N LYS A 48 32.45 -38.66 -31.37
CA LYS A 48 31.95 -37.50 -32.12
C LYS A 48 30.55 -37.08 -31.63
N ILE A 49 29.64 -38.03 -31.51
CA ILE A 49 28.28 -37.78 -31.00
C ILE A 49 28.32 -37.20 -29.58
N GLY A 50 29.14 -37.78 -28.70
CA GLY A 50 29.30 -37.31 -27.32
C GLY A 50 29.85 -35.88 -27.21
N ASN A 51 30.70 -35.46 -28.16
CA ASN A 51 31.22 -34.09 -28.21
C ASN A 51 30.21 -33.08 -28.79
N GLU A 52 29.30 -33.53 -29.65
CA GLU A 52 28.27 -32.68 -30.26
C GLU A 52 27.04 -32.47 -29.37
N MET A 53 26.62 -33.49 -28.61
CA MET A 53 25.42 -33.40 -27.78
C MET A 53 25.44 -32.21 -26.80
N PRO A 54 26.51 -31.98 -26.01
CA PRO A 54 26.57 -30.83 -25.10
C PRO A 54 26.47 -29.49 -25.83
N LYS A 55 27.03 -29.38 -27.04
CA LYS A 55 26.96 -28.16 -27.85
C LYS A 55 25.52 -27.90 -28.30
N LYS A 56 24.83 -28.94 -28.81
CA LYS A 56 23.42 -28.86 -29.21
C LYS A 56 22.53 -28.50 -28.02
N HIS A 57 22.72 -29.16 -26.88
CA HIS A 57 22.01 -28.87 -25.64
C HIS A 57 22.21 -27.43 -25.17
N ALA A 58 23.44 -26.93 -25.19
CA ALA A 58 23.75 -25.55 -24.82
C ALA A 58 23.01 -24.55 -25.72
N THR A 59 23.05 -24.75 -27.05
CA THR A 59 22.35 -23.87 -28.00
C THR A 59 20.83 -23.88 -27.84
N GLU A 60 20.25 -25.03 -27.51
CA GLU A 60 18.82 -25.14 -27.23
C GLU A 60 18.44 -24.38 -25.96
N ILE A 61 19.22 -24.52 -24.89
CA ILE A 61 19.00 -23.81 -23.63
C ILE A 61 19.17 -22.29 -23.81
N THR A 62 20.13 -21.82 -24.62
CA THR A 62 20.27 -20.38 -24.89
C THR A 62 19.05 -19.84 -25.63
N GLN A 63 18.56 -20.54 -26.67
CA GLN A 63 17.35 -20.13 -27.39
C GLN A 63 16.12 -20.10 -26.48
N MET A 64 16.00 -21.06 -25.55
CA MET A 64 14.92 -21.04 -24.57
C MET A 64 15.06 -19.85 -23.61
N LYS A 65 16.27 -19.58 -23.10
CA LYS A 65 16.51 -18.40 -22.23
C LYS A 65 16.22 -17.08 -22.94
N GLU A 66 16.50 -16.96 -24.23
CA GLU A 66 16.16 -15.78 -25.02
C GLU A 66 14.64 -15.59 -25.15
N LYS A 67 13.88 -16.67 -25.34
CA LYS A 67 12.40 -16.61 -25.33
C LYS A 67 11.86 -16.21 -23.95
N LEU A 68 12.47 -16.69 -22.87
CA LEU A 68 12.11 -16.29 -21.50
C LEU A 68 12.29 -14.78 -21.29
N LYS A 69 13.40 -14.21 -21.76
CA LYS A 69 13.62 -12.75 -21.71
C LYS A 69 12.56 -11.96 -22.48
N LYS A 70 12.09 -12.47 -23.63
CA LYS A 70 11.02 -11.82 -24.40
C LYS A 70 9.71 -11.80 -23.62
N ILE A 71 9.34 -12.93 -23.00
CA ILE A 71 8.16 -13.04 -22.12
C ILE A 71 8.25 -12.03 -20.96
N GLU A 72 9.42 -11.90 -20.34
CA GLU A 72 9.66 -10.95 -19.25
C GLU A 72 9.43 -9.49 -19.71
N ILE A 73 9.99 -9.12 -20.88
CA ILE A 73 9.79 -7.79 -21.48
C ILE A 73 8.30 -7.54 -21.78
N GLU A 74 7.58 -8.52 -22.34
CA GLU A 74 6.15 -8.41 -22.67
C GLU A 74 5.30 -8.17 -21.41
N ILE A 75 5.61 -8.86 -20.30
CA ILE A 75 4.95 -8.64 -19.01
C ILE A 75 5.23 -7.23 -18.48
N GLU A 76 6.49 -6.79 -18.53
CA GLU A 76 6.85 -5.43 -18.09
C GLU A 76 6.17 -4.35 -18.93
N GLU A 77 6.13 -4.50 -20.26
CA GLU A 77 5.45 -3.58 -21.15
C GLU A 77 3.95 -3.52 -20.88
N TYR A 78 3.32 -4.67 -20.66
CA TYR A 78 1.92 -4.74 -20.26
C TYR A 78 1.67 -3.98 -18.96
N HIS A 79 2.52 -4.16 -17.94
CA HIS A 79 2.44 -3.40 -16.69
C HIS A 79 2.68 -1.90 -16.88
N LYS A 80 3.64 -1.50 -17.72
CA LYS A 80 3.88 -0.07 -18.04
C LYS A 80 2.67 0.56 -18.72
N ASN A 81 2.04 -0.14 -19.67
CA ASN A 81 0.84 0.33 -20.35
C ASN A 81 -0.33 0.52 -19.37
N LEU A 82 -0.50 -0.40 -18.40
CA LEU A 82 -1.46 -0.24 -17.31
C LEU A 82 -1.18 1.01 -16.44
N MET A 83 0.08 1.32 -16.16
CA MET A 83 0.46 2.51 -15.38
C MET A 83 0.26 3.83 -16.16
N VAL A 84 0.42 3.82 -17.48
CA VAL A 84 0.15 5.01 -18.32
C VAL A 84 -1.35 5.27 -18.41
N ALA A 85 -2.17 4.21 -18.50
CA ALA A 85 -3.62 4.28 -18.45
C ALA A 85 -4.19 4.55 -17.03
N ALA A 86 -3.33 4.64 -16.02
CA ALA A 86 -3.73 4.79 -14.63
C ALA A 86 -4.41 6.14 -14.35
N THR A 87 -5.48 6.09 -13.57
CA THR A 87 -6.18 7.29 -13.12
C THR A 87 -5.49 7.91 -11.90
N ALA A 88 -5.30 9.22 -11.92
CA ALA A 88 -4.83 9.96 -10.75
C ALA A 88 -5.90 9.97 -9.65
N GLY A 89 -5.51 9.57 -8.43
CA GLY A 89 -6.33 9.51 -7.24
C GLY A 89 -5.64 10.12 -6.02
N PRO A 90 -6.26 10.06 -4.83
CA PRO A 90 -5.63 10.57 -3.61
C PRO A 90 -4.32 9.82 -3.31
N THR A 91 -3.34 10.51 -2.73
CA THR A 91 -2.03 9.93 -2.39
C THR A 91 -2.15 8.69 -1.51
N CYS A 92 -1.51 7.59 -1.92
CA CYS A 92 -1.41 6.39 -1.10
C CYS A 92 -0.52 6.69 0.10
N ALA A 93 -1.00 6.49 1.34
CA ALA A 93 -0.22 6.84 2.52
C ALA A 93 0.95 5.87 2.83
N ILE A 94 1.21 4.88 1.98
CA ILE A 94 2.28 3.89 2.14
C ILE A 94 3.43 4.19 1.17
N CYS A 95 3.15 4.23 -0.14
CA CYS A 95 4.17 4.56 -1.15
C CYS A 95 4.19 6.03 -1.58
N LEU A 96 3.23 6.84 -1.13
CA LEU A 96 3.06 8.25 -1.50
C LEU A 96 2.70 8.50 -2.99
N ASP A 97 2.47 7.45 -3.78
CA ASP A 97 2.05 7.59 -5.18
C ASP A 97 0.56 7.96 -5.32
N GLU A 98 0.25 8.70 -6.40
CA GLU A 98 -1.11 9.16 -6.74
C GLU A 98 -1.76 8.33 -7.86
N LYS A 99 -1.04 7.41 -8.51
CA LYS A 99 -1.52 6.69 -9.70
C LYS A 99 -2.15 5.36 -9.32
N TYR A 100 -3.34 5.07 -9.86
CA TYR A 100 -4.06 3.82 -9.63
C TYR A 100 -4.47 3.16 -10.96
N ALA A 101 -4.20 1.87 -11.09
CA ALA A 101 -4.56 1.05 -12.25
C ALA A 101 -5.91 0.33 -12.05
N GLU A 102 -6.52 -0.16 -13.13
CA GLU A 102 -7.73 -1.00 -13.06
C GLU A 102 -7.43 -2.43 -12.63
N GLU A 103 -6.29 -2.94 -13.06
CA GLU A 103 -5.85 -4.31 -12.87
C GLU A 103 -4.39 -4.33 -12.40
N GLY A 104 -4.01 -5.39 -11.69
CA GLY A 104 -2.65 -5.60 -11.20
C GLY A 104 -2.37 -5.05 -9.79
N PRO A 105 -1.09 -4.85 -9.43
CA PRO A 105 -0.70 -4.54 -8.05
C PRO A 105 -1.14 -3.16 -7.54
N ASN A 106 -1.40 -2.22 -8.47
CA ASN A 106 -1.73 -0.83 -8.17
C ASN A 106 -3.25 -0.54 -8.19
N ILE A 107 -4.08 -1.55 -7.95
CA ILE A 107 -5.52 -1.38 -7.78
C ILE A 107 -5.81 -0.52 -6.56
N ALA A 108 -6.78 0.39 -6.68
CA ALA A 108 -7.26 1.20 -5.57
C ALA A 108 -8.10 0.38 -4.60
N VAL A 109 -7.63 0.29 -3.36
CA VAL A 109 -8.25 -0.50 -2.30
C VAL A 109 -8.45 0.34 -1.05
N SER A 110 -9.54 0.07 -0.32
CA SER A 110 -9.78 0.63 1.02
C SER A 110 -10.10 -0.48 2.03
N PHE A 111 -9.77 -0.26 3.30
CA PHE A 111 -10.03 -1.23 4.39
C PHE A 111 -11.51 -1.34 4.77
N ASN A 112 -12.34 -0.34 4.44
CA ASN A 112 -13.78 -0.35 4.70
C ASN A 112 -14.48 0.85 4.03
N ASN A 113 -15.53 0.58 3.25
CA ASN A 113 -16.39 1.59 2.62
C ASN A 113 -17.20 2.46 3.59
N THR A 114 -17.32 2.12 4.88
CA THR A 114 -18.10 2.92 5.84
C THR A 114 -17.24 3.90 6.63
N LYS A 115 -16.20 3.42 7.31
CA LYS A 115 -15.36 4.24 8.21
C LYS A 115 -14.13 4.84 7.53
N CYS A 116 -13.61 4.24 6.47
CA CYS A 116 -12.36 4.68 5.82
C CYS A 116 -12.62 5.02 4.34
N LYS A 117 -13.75 5.69 4.09
CA LYS A 117 -14.24 6.16 2.77
C LYS A 117 -13.24 6.99 1.98
N LYS A 118 -12.32 7.66 2.67
CA LYS A 118 -11.35 8.59 2.08
C LYS A 118 -9.93 8.01 2.04
N HIS A 119 -9.70 6.85 2.65
CA HIS A 119 -8.36 6.26 2.76
C HIS A 119 -8.21 5.21 1.68
N ILE A 120 -7.40 5.54 0.68
CA ILE A 120 -7.16 4.70 -0.49
C ILE A 120 -5.70 4.33 -0.51
N PHE A 121 -5.44 3.08 -0.85
CA PHE A 121 -4.12 2.47 -0.90
C PHE A 121 -4.02 1.61 -2.15
N HIS A 122 -2.80 1.29 -2.58
CA HIS A 122 -2.56 0.24 -3.58
C HIS A 122 -2.75 -1.14 -2.95
N GLU A 123 -3.29 -2.08 -3.72
CA GLU A 123 -3.46 -3.47 -3.29
C GLU A 123 -2.14 -4.07 -2.80
N GLN A 124 -1.06 -3.91 -3.57
CA GLN A 124 0.28 -4.40 -3.22
C GLN A 124 0.81 -3.77 -1.92
N CYS A 125 0.59 -2.48 -1.71
CA CYS A 125 1.03 -1.79 -0.48
C CYS A 125 0.39 -2.36 0.79
N VAL A 126 -0.74 -3.05 0.67
CA VAL A 126 -1.52 -3.58 1.80
C VAL A 126 -1.49 -5.10 1.87
N SER A 127 -1.34 -5.79 0.73
CA SER A 127 -1.39 -7.25 0.62
C SER A 127 -0.23 -7.97 1.30
N ASP A 128 0.92 -7.31 1.49
CA ASP A 128 2.12 -7.82 2.18
C ASP A 128 1.91 -8.27 3.64
N GLY A 129 0.68 -8.16 4.18
CA GLY A 129 0.31 -8.70 5.49
C GLY A 129 0.81 -7.89 6.69
N ARG A 130 1.74 -6.97 6.47
CA ARG A 130 2.26 -6.01 7.47
C ARG A 130 1.17 -5.10 8.03
N VAL A 131 0.22 -4.71 7.18
CA VAL A 131 -0.83 -3.75 7.52
C VAL A 131 -2.14 -4.49 7.84
N LYS A 132 -2.37 -4.74 9.14
CA LYS A 132 -3.62 -5.38 9.62
C LYS A 132 -4.78 -4.39 9.80
N LYS A 133 -4.45 -3.11 10.00
CA LYS A 133 -5.38 -2.01 10.26
C LYS A 133 -5.04 -0.86 9.33
N CYS A 134 -6.03 -0.04 8.98
CA CYS A 134 -5.75 1.15 8.18
C CYS A 134 -4.76 2.09 8.91
N PRO A 135 -3.64 2.50 8.30
CA PRO A 135 -2.64 3.36 8.94
C PRO A 135 -3.19 4.71 9.43
N ILE A 136 -4.21 5.22 8.75
CA ILE A 136 -4.78 6.55 9.01
C ILE A 136 -5.90 6.50 10.05
N CYS A 137 -6.90 5.62 9.89
CA CYS A 137 -8.05 5.52 10.81
C CYS A 137 -7.85 4.49 11.94
N ARG A 138 -6.78 3.68 11.91
CA ARG A 138 -6.49 2.57 12.84
C ARG A 138 -7.64 1.58 13.07
N ASN A 139 -8.63 1.52 12.18
CA ASN A 139 -9.79 0.63 12.31
C ASN A 139 -9.44 -0.83 11.98
N ASP A 140 -10.09 -1.74 12.70
CA ASP A 140 -9.67 -3.15 12.84
C ASP A 140 -10.13 -4.11 11.73
N LYS A 141 -10.82 -3.62 10.70
CA LYS A 141 -11.37 -4.51 9.66
C LYS A 141 -10.38 -4.61 8.48
N LYS A 142 -9.81 -5.79 8.28
CA LYS A 142 -8.90 -6.14 7.16
C LYS A 142 -9.64 -6.41 5.83
N LYS A 143 -10.98 -6.29 5.78
CA LYS A 143 -11.74 -6.59 4.55
C LYS A 143 -11.48 -5.50 3.51
N LEU A 144 -10.56 -5.78 2.60
CA LEU A 144 -10.20 -4.92 1.49
C LEU A 144 -11.35 -4.88 0.48
N THR A 145 -11.79 -3.66 0.16
CA THR A 145 -12.80 -3.39 -0.86
C THR A 145 -12.19 -2.57 -1.98
N LYS A 146 -12.34 -3.06 -3.23
CA LYS A 146 -11.93 -2.34 -4.43
C LYS A 146 -12.74 -1.05 -4.57
N VAL A 147 -12.08 0.03 -4.98
CA VAL A 147 -12.68 1.36 -5.12
C VAL A 147 -12.78 1.72 -6.61
N ASP A 148 -13.98 2.10 -7.04
CA ASP A 148 -14.24 2.48 -8.43
C ASP A 148 -13.53 3.78 -8.84
N LYS A 149 -13.15 3.89 -10.11
CA LYS A 149 -12.49 5.08 -10.70
C LYS A 149 -13.23 6.39 -10.47
N ASP A 150 -14.56 6.37 -10.53
CA ASP A 150 -15.40 7.55 -10.33
C ASP A 150 -15.30 8.11 -8.90
N LYS A 151 -14.99 7.25 -7.92
CA LYS A 151 -14.79 7.67 -6.54
C LYS A 151 -13.39 8.27 -6.35
N LEU A 152 -12.37 7.76 -7.06
CA LEU A 152 -11.00 8.28 -7.02
C LEU A 152 -10.94 9.74 -7.48
N SER A 153 -11.55 10.05 -8.62
CA SER A 153 -11.54 11.40 -9.19
C SER A 153 -12.27 12.42 -8.32
N LYS A 154 -13.37 12.01 -7.66
CA LYS A 154 -14.12 12.85 -6.69
C LYS A 154 -13.29 13.16 -5.44
N LEU A 155 -12.51 12.19 -4.96
CA LEU A 155 -11.66 12.39 -3.78
C LEU A 155 -10.47 13.31 -4.07
N LEU A 156 -9.87 13.22 -5.27
CA LEU A 156 -8.80 14.12 -5.71
C LEU A 156 -9.26 15.59 -5.73
N LYS A 157 -10.49 15.85 -6.20
CA LYS A 157 -11.07 17.22 -6.22
C LYS A 157 -11.29 17.79 -4.82
N SER A 158 -11.55 16.91 -3.83
CA SER A 158 -11.76 17.31 -2.44
C SER A 158 -10.46 17.67 -1.69
N SER A 159 -9.30 17.18 -2.13
CA SER A 159 -8.01 17.49 -1.51
C SER A 159 -7.33 18.73 -2.10
N LYS A 160 -7.52 18.99 -3.41
CA LYS A 160 -6.94 20.15 -4.10
C LYS A 160 -7.71 21.45 -3.92
N THR A 161 -8.92 21.41 -3.35
CA THR A 161 -9.64 22.63 -2.98
C THR A 161 -9.17 23.06 -1.58
N PRO A 162 -8.34 24.12 -1.45
CA PRO A 162 -8.14 24.71 -0.14
C PRO A 162 -9.50 25.21 0.32
N SER A 163 -10.09 24.52 1.30
CA SER A 163 -11.28 25.03 1.98
C SER A 163 -10.88 26.35 2.63
N SER A 164 -11.21 27.46 1.98
CA SER A 164 -10.97 28.82 2.47
C SER A 164 -11.75 29.17 3.73
N LYS A 165 -12.42 28.19 4.36
CA LYS A 165 -13.05 28.34 5.66
C LYS A 165 -12.00 28.17 6.75
N THR A 166 -11.05 29.10 6.80
CA THR A 166 -10.41 29.47 8.05
C THR A 166 -11.56 29.87 8.98
N LYS A 167 -12.02 28.95 9.84
CA LYS A 167 -12.87 29.31 10.98
C LYS A 167 -12.04 30.37 11.72
N LYS A 168 -12.43 31.65 11.61
CA LYS A 168 -11.85 32.72 12.42
C LYS A 168 -11.94 32.24 13.87
N ARG A 169 -10.78 31.88 14.42
CA ARG A 169 -10.68 31.47 15.81
C ARG A 169 -11.16 32.68 16.61
N ASN A 170 -12.32 32.57 17.27
CA ASN A 170 -12.87 33.68 18.04
C ASN A 170 -11.78 34.16 19.00
N THR A 171 -11.30 35.38 18.79
CA THR A 171 -10.28 36.01 19.62
C THR A 171 -10.81 36.09 21.05
N ARG A 172 -10.06 35.49 21.97
CA ARG A 172 -10.36 35.53 23.40
C ARG A 172 -10.33 36.99 23.85
N CYS A 173 -11.33 37.43 24.60
CA CYS A 173 -11.33 38.77 25.17
C CYS A 173 -10.13 38.96 26.12
N PRO A 174 -9.55 40.17 26.19
CA PRO A 174 -8.44 40.48 27.10
C PRO A 174 -8.80 40.22 28.57
N LYS A 175 -7.79 39.95 29.40
CA LYS A 175 -7.98 39.67 30.85
C LYS A 175 -8.77 40.81 31.51
N GLY A 176 -9.77 40.47 32.33
CA GLY A 176 -10.65 41.43 33.00
C GLY A 176 -11.88 41.87 32.19
N THR A 177 -12.05 41.37 30.98
CA THR A 177 -13.22 41.64 30.14
C THR A 177 -13.97 40.36 29.78
N ARG A 178 -15.28 40.43 29.56
CA ARG A 178 -16.08 39.33 29.00
C ARG A 178 -16.72 39.75 27.68
N ARG A 179 -17.02 38.78 26.82
CA ARG A 179 -17.77 39.06 25.58
C ARG A 179 -19.26 39.20 25.91
N ASP A 180 -19.86 40.30 25.50
CA ASP A 180 -21.30 40.50 25.61
C ASP A 180 -22.04 39.63 24.58
N PRO A 181 -22.99 38.77 24.99
CA PRO A 181 -23.73 37.91 24.06
C PRO A 181 -24.55 38.68 23.02
N LYS A 182 -25.02 39.90 23.34
CA LYS A 182 -25.84 40.71 22.41
C LYS A 182 -25.00 41.47 21.40
N THR A 183 -23.93 42.11 21.86
CA THR A 183 -23.11 43.00 21.00
C THR A 183 -21.85 42.34 20.45
N GLN A 184 -21.49 41.14 20.93
CA GLN A 184 -20.26 40.41 20.59
C GLN A 184 -18.94 41.17 20.86
N LYS A 185 -19.00 42.32 21.53
CA LYS A 185 -17.84 43.13 21.95
C LYS A 185 -17.35 42.70 23.32
N CYS A 186 -16.07 42.92 23.61
CA CYS A 186 -15.52 42.71 24.94
C CYS A 186 -15.88 43.91 25.82
N VAL A 187 -16.45 43.66 27.00
CA VAL A 187 -16.86 44.68 27.97
C VAL A 187 -16.13 44.43 29.28
N SER A 188 -15.77 45.50 30.00
CA SER A 188 -15.14 45.37 31.32
C SER A 188 -16.08 44.65 32.28
N ASN A 189 -15.52 43.72 33.06
CA ASN A 189 -16.23 43.18 34.21
C ASN A 189 -16.30 44.28 35.27
N ASN A 190 -17.24 45.21 35.16
CA ASN A 190 -17.64 46.06 36.28
C ASN A 190 -18.51 45.23 37.22
N ASP A 191 -17.95 44.12 37.71
CA ASP A 191 -18.49 43.45 38.89
C ASP A 191 -18.01 44.28 40.07
N THR A 192 -18.91 45.05 40.67
CA THR A 192 -18.87 45.46 42.07
C THR A 192 -18.90 44.21 42.96
N LYS A 193 -17.85 43.38 42.87
CA LYS A 193 -17.56 42.35 43.86
C LYS A 193 -17.11 43.09 45.11
N THR A 194 -18.08 43.44 45.94
CA THR A 194 -17.84 43.57 47.37
C THR A 194 -17.14 42.28 47.80
N VAL A 195 -15.83 42.35 48.02
CA VAL A 195 -15.07 41.26 48.63
C VAL A 195 -15.80 40.96 49.93
N SER A 196 -16.51 39.83 50.00
CA SER A 196 -17.30 39.52 51.19
C SER A 196 -16.31 39.35 52.34
N LYS A 197 -16.34 40.30 53.28
CA LYS A 197 -15.48 40.23 54.47
C LYS A 197 -15.88 38.96 55.21
N ARG A 198 -14.92 38.04 55.41
CA ARG A 198 -15.12 36.85 56.25
C ARG A 198 -15.53 37.30 57.65
N CYS A 199 -16.38 36.52 58.30
CA CYS A 199 -16.77 36.79 59.67
C CYS A 199 -15.55 36.78 60.59
N PRO A 200 -15.46 37.74 61.54
CA PRO A 200 -14.38 37.77 62.51
C PRO A 200 -14.38 36.46 63.32
N ASN A 201 -13.19 35.95 63.65
CA ASN A 201 -12.97 34.71 64.40
C ASN A 201 -13.44 33.40 63.72
N GLY A 202 -13.69 33.42 62.40
CA GLY A 202 -14.02 32.21 61.64
C GLY A 202 -15.43 31.67 61.90
N THR A 203 -16.31 32.46 62.53
CA THR A 203 -17.71 32.06 62.72
C THR A 203 -18.46 32.00 61.40
N ARG A 204 -19.54 31.21 61.36
CA ARG A 204 -20.38 31.10 60.18
C ARG A 204 -21.26 32.36 60.07
N LYS A 205 -21.54 32.77 58.83
CA LYS A 205 -22.54 33.80 58.55
C LYS A 205 -23.92 33.15 58.54
N ASN A 206 -24.84 33.65 59.34
CA ASN A 206 -26.22 33.18 59.36
C ASN A 206 -26.88 33.48 58.00
N LYS A 207 -27.52 32.46 57.40
CA LYS A 207 -28.12 32.57 56.07
C LYS A 207 -29.39 33.45 56.03
N ILE A 208 -30.06 33.62 57.17
CA ILE A 208 -31.32 34.35 57.29
C ILE A 208 -31.05 35.82 57.63
N THR A 209 -30.21 36.07 58.63
CA THR A 209 -29.96 37.44 59.13
C THR A 209 -28.77 38.12 58.47
N GLY A 210 -27.88 37.37 57.82
CA GLY A 210 -26.66 37.92 57.22
C GLY A 210 -25.63 38.40 58.26
N ASN A 211 -25.85 38.18 59.55
CA ASN A 211 -24.90 38.49 60.61
C ASN A 211 -24.00 37.29 60.92
N CYS A 212 -22.83 37.56 61.51
CA CYS A 212 -21.93 36.50 61.97
C CYS A 212 -22.45 35.92 63.30
N ASP A 213 -22.38 34.60 63.45
CA ASP A 213 -22.78 33.93 64.68
C ASP A 213 -21.87 34.38 65.85
N LYS A 214 -22.46 34.64 67.02
CA LYS A 214 -21.71 34.95 68.25
C LYS A 214 -20.99 33.68 68.73
N LYS A 215 -19.76 33.84 69.23
CA LYS A 215 -18.99 32.75 69.85
C LYS A 215 -19.58 32.39 71.20
#